data_AF-A0A060BQ64-F1
#
_entry.id   AF-A0A060BQ64-F1
#
_cell.length_a   1.000
_cell.length_b   1.000
_cell.length_c   1.000
_cell.angle_alpha   90.00
_cell.angle_beta   90.00
_cell.angle_gamma   90.00
#
_symmetry.space_group_name_H-M   'P 1'
#
loop_
_entity.id
_entity.type
_entity.pdbx_description
1 polymer ?
#
loop_
_entity_poly.entity_id
_entity_poly.type
_entity_poly.pdbx_seq_one_letter_code
_entity_poly.pdbx_strand_id
1 'polypeptide(L)'
;PGTTNGITRPIIRYKWTAFLKKACRQADGVSYVTESYLQKQYPAGKNCITGSYSSVEIPLDTVTKAKKYKKKSQYIISHASSGFATYGKGHIPLMKAVTVLRERGYDLQVIFIGDGPLRPIFQDIAQSLDISKAVYFMGKL
;
A
#
# COMPACT_ATOMS: atom_id res chain seq x y z
N PRO A 1 -6.37 -8.92 7.82
CA PRO A 1 -7.65 -8.95 7.06
C PRO A 1 -7.53 -8.14 5.76
N GLY A 2 -7.55 -8.84 4.62
CA GLY A 2 -7.40 -8.24 3.29
C GLY A 2 -6.59 -9.16 2.37
N THR A 3 -5.47 -9.67 2.87
CA THR A 3 -4.52 -10.50 2.10
C THR A 3 -4.24 -11.87 2.70
N THR A 4 -4.84 -12.18 3.85
CA THR A 4 -4.79 -13.50 4.48
C THR A 4 -5.88 -14.40 3.87
N ASN A 5 -5.52 -15.60 3.44
CA ASN A 5 -6.47 -16.62 2.97
C ASN A 5 -6.84 -17.52 4.15
N GLY A 6 -8.09 -17.47 4.60
CA GLY A 6 -8.57 -18.27 5.72
C GLY A 6 -10.09 -18.38 5.70
N ILE A 7 -10.62 -19.54 6.09
CA ILE A 7 -12.05 -19.87 6.03
C ILE A 7 -12.89 -18.92 6.90
N THR A 8 -12.34 -18.44 8.02
CA THR A 8 -13.00 -17.52 8.95
C THR A 8 -12.93 -16.05 8.51
N ARG A 9 -12.17 -15.72 7.46
CA ARG A 9 -11.96 -14.36 6.95
C ARG A 9 -13.25 -13.57 6.71
N PRO A 10 -14.27 -14.08 5.98
CA PRO A 10 -15.48 -13.30 5.70
C PRO A 10 -16.22 -12.92 6.99
N ILE A 11 -16.27 -13.85 7.96
CA ILE A 11 -16.94 -13.64 9.24
C ILE A 11 -16.20 -12.57 10.06
N ILE A 12 -14.88 -12.69 10.19
CA ILE A 12 -14.05 -11.71 10.91
C ILE A 12 -14.18 -10.32 10.26
N ARG A 13 -14.08 -10.26 8.93
CA ARG A 13 -14.23 -9.00 8.18
C ARG A 13 -15.58 -8.36 8.44
N TYR A 14 -16.66 -9.13 8.41
CA TYR A 14 -18.01 -8.63 8.69
C TYR A 14 -18.11 -8.09 10.11
N LYS A 15 -17.69 -8.86 11.11
CA LYS A 15 -17.74 -8.45 12.53
C LYS A 15 -16.92 -7.19 12.80
N TRP A 16 -15.70 -7.10 12.29
CA TRP A 16 -14.84 -5.93 12.47
C TRP A 16 -15.38 -4.69 11.75
N THR A 17 -15.94 -4.88 10.55
CA THR A 17 -16.59 -3.78 9.81
C THR A 17 -17.80 -3.25 10.58
N ALA A 18 -18.64 -4.14 11.11
CA ALA A 18 -19.80 -3.77 11.92
C ALA A 18 -19.38 -3.05 13.22
N PHE A 19 -18.33 -3.53 13.87
CA PHE A 19 -17.76 -2.89 15.06
C PHE A 19 -17.28 -1.46 14.76
N LEU A 20 -16.50 -1.27 13.69
CA LEU A 20 -16.00 0.06 13.31
C LEU A 20 -17.15 1.00 12.93
N LYS A 21 -18.16 0.52 12.18
CA LYS A 21 -19.38 1.30 11.90
C LYS A 21 -20.08 1.75 13.17
N LYS A 22 -20.20 0.87 14.18
CA LYS A 22 -20.79 1.22 15.47
C LYS A 22 -19.94 2.27 16.20
N ALA A 23 -18.62 2.11 16.23
CA ALA A 23 -17.71 3.09 16.83
C ALA A 23 -17.87 4.48 16.20
N CYS A 24 -17.88 4.59 14.87
CA CYS A 24 -18.10 5.87 14.18
C CYS A 24 -19.47 6.48 14.51
N ARG A 25 -20.52 5.67 14.65
CA ARG A 25 -21.88 6.17 14.98
C ARG A 25 -22.01 6.69 16.41
N GLN A 26 -21.20 6.17 17.32
CA GLN A 26 -21.27 6.46 18.76
C GLN A 26 -20.22 7.48 19.22
N ALA A 27 -19.29 7.87 18.35
CA ALA A 27 -18.26 8.85 18.68
C ALA A 27 -18.83 10.27 18.74
N ASP A 28 -18.26 11.10 19.61
CA ASP A 28 -18.55 12.54 19.67
C ASP A 28 -17.99 13.29 18.45
N GLY A 29 -16.88 12.79 17.90
CA GLY A 29 -16.27 13.29 16.68
C GLY A 29 -15.60 12.20 15.83
N VAL A 30 -15.67 12.34 14.51
CA VAL A 30 -14.98 11.44 13.56
C VAL A 30 -14.22 12.25 12.51
N SER A 31 -12.92 12.00 12.41
CA SER A 31 -12.07 12.52 11.34
C SER A 31 -11.82 11.46 10.27
N TYR A 32 -12.04 11.82 9.01
CA TYR A 32 -11.81 10.95 7.86
C TYR A 32 -10.70 11.52 6.97
N VAL A 33 -9.80 10.67 6.47
CA VAL A 33 -8.78 11.12 5.51
C VAL A 33 -9.37 11.41 4.12
N THR A 34 -10.56 10.89 3.82
CA THR A 34 -11.28 11.11 2.56
C THR A 34 -12.42 12.10 2.78
N GLU A 35 -12.78 12.86 1.75
CA GLU A 35 -13.91 13.79 1.81
C GLU A 35 -15.29 13.11 1.75
N SER A 36 -15.42 11.99 1.02
CA SER A 36 -16.74 11.37 0.80
C SER A 36 -16.78 9.83 0.83
N TYR A 37 -15.66 9.14 0.65
CA TYR A 37 -15.66 7.68 0.53
C TYR A 37 -15.88 6.99 1.88
N LEU A 38 -15.07 7.30 2.89
CA LEU A 38 -15.13 6.64 4.19
C LEU A 38 -16.40 7.00 4.96
N GLN A 39 -16.94 8.20 4.77
CA GLN A 39 -18.21 8.66 5.34
C GLN A 39 -19.37 7.76 4.88
N LYS A 40 -19.38 7.39 3.59
CA LYS A 40 -20.38 6.46 3.04
C LYS A 40 -20.21 5.04 3.59
N GLN A 41 -18.97 4.59 3.77
CA GLN A 41 -18.67 3.24 4.25
C GLN A 41 -18.84 3.08 5.76
N TYR A 42 -18.54 4.12 6.54
CA TYR A 42 -18.51 4.14 8.00
C TYR A 42 -19.16 5.44 8.52
N PRO A 43 -20.49 5.60 8.37
CA PRO A 43 -21.16 6.87 8.68
C PRO A 43 -21.10 7.21 10.16
N ALA A 44 -20.87 8.49 10.46
CA ALA A 44 -20.90 9.04 11.80
C ALA A 44 -22.33 9.16 12.36
N GLY A 45 -22.45 9.46 13.66
CA GLY A 45 -23.74 9.75 14.30
C GLY A 45 -24.34 11.07 13.83
N LYS A 46 -25.66 11.25 13.98
CA LYS A 46 -26.38 12.46 13.50
C LYS A 46 -25.90 13.77 14.14
N ASN A 47 -25.50 13.71 15.41
CA ASN A 47 -25.04 14.87 16.19
C ASN A 47 -23.51 14.87 16.37
N CYS A 48 -22.80 14.07 15.57
CA CYS A 48 -21.36 13.91 15.66
C CYS A 48 -20.63 15.02 14.90
N ILE A 49 -19.54 15.55 15.45
CA ILE A 49 -18.67 16.49 14.75
C ILE A 49 -17.83 15.71 13.74
N THR A 50 -17.96 16.02 12.46
CA THR A 50 -17.17 15.35 11.41
C THR A 50 -16.20 16.30 10.73
N GLY A 51 -14.99 15.82 10.45
CA GLY A 51 -14.00 16.53 9.63
C GLY A 51 -13.39 15.62 8.57
N SER A 52 -12.90 16.22 7.49
CA SER A 52 -12.09 15.50 6.50
C SER A 52 -10.76 16.20 6.26
N TYR A 53 -9.67 15.57 6.69
CA TYR A 53 -8.33 16.11 6.51
C TYR A 53 -7.28 15.00 6.54
N SER A 54 -6.18 15.27 5.87
CA SER A 54 -4.94 14.51 6.02
C SER A 54 -4.07 15.22 7.03
N SER A 55 -3.30 14.48 7.83
CA SER A 55 -2.22 15.06 8.64
C SER A 55 -1.02 15.49 7.79
N VAL A 56 -1.10 15.33 6.47
CA VAL A 56 -0.08 15.76 5.52
C VAL A 56 -0.36 17.21 5.12
N GLU A 57 0.54 18.10 5.51
CA GLU A 57 0.58 19.47 5.00
C GLU A 57 1.48 19.51 3.76
N ILE A 58 0.92 19.92 2.62
CA ILE A 58 1.66 20.12 1.38
C ILE A 58 1.59 21.61 1.05
N PRO A 59 2.67 22.37 1.27
CA PRO A 59 2.72 23.78 0.90
C PRO A 59 2.48 23.95 -0.60
N LEU A 60 1.59 24.88 -0.99
CA LEU A 60 1.18 25.02 -2.39
C LEU A 60 2.34 25.40 -3.32
N ASP A 61 3.36 26.08 -2.80
CA ASP A 61 4.60 26.41 -3.49
C ASP A 61 5.47 25.17 -3.81
N THR A 62 5.24 24.03 -3.14
CA THR A 62 5.86 22.75 -3.50
C THR A 62 5.16 22.03 -4.65
N VAL A 63 3.92 22.44 -4.98
CA VAL A 63 3.16 21.86 -6.10
C VAL A 63 3.64 22.49 -7.40
N THR A 64 4.41 21.70 -8.15
CA THR A 64 5.00 22.14 -9.42
C THR A 64 4.26 21.56 -10.63
N LYS A 65 4.60 22.03 -11.84
CA LYS A 65 4.05 21.51 -13.10
C LYS A 65 4.34 20.02 -13.29
N ALA A 66 3.45 19.34 -14.02
CA ALA A 66 3.63 17.93 -14.35
C ALA A 66 5.00 17.65 -14.97
N LYS A 67 5.68 16.61 -14.46
CA LYS A 67 6.98 16.18 -14.98
C LYS A 67 6.81 15.59 -16.39
N LYS A 68 7.65 16.02 -17.33
CA LYS A 68 7.76 15.41 -18.66
C LYS A 68 8.87 14.36 -18.62
N TYR A 69 8.51 13.10 -18.84
CA TYR A 69 9.48 12.00 -18.85
C TYR A 69 9.90 11.69 -20.29
N LYS A 70 11.21 11.54 -20.51
CA LYS A 70 11.76 10.97 -21.74
C LYS A 70 11.90 9.46 -21.57
N LYS A 71 11.84 8.72 -22.68
CA LYS A 71 12.14 7.29 -22.67
C LYS A 71 13.56 7.09 -22.13
N LYS A 72 13.70 6.18 -21.17
CA LYS A 72 14.99 5.75 -20.63
C LYS A 72 15.33 4.36 -21.14
N SER A 73 16.63 4.06 -21.17
CA SER A 73 17.14 2.70 -21.41
C SER A 73 16.84 1.78 -20.23
N GLN A 74 16.79 2.33 -19.01
CA GLN A 74 16.52 1.61 -17.77
C GLN A 74 15.52 2.36 -16.89
N TYR A 75 14.66 1.63 -16.18
CA TYR A 75 13.78 2.20 -15.15
C TYR A 75 13.99 1.52 -13.80
N ILE A 76 13.89 2.33 -12.75
CA ILE A 76 14.02 1.88 -11.36
C ILE A 76 12.70 2.19 -10.66
N ILE A 77 12.08 1.15 -10.09
CA ILE A 77 10.86 1.26 -9.30
C ILE A 77 11.25 1.27 -7.83
N SER A 78 11.03 2.39 -7.15
CA SER A 78 11.16 2.46 -5.69
C SER A 78 9.84 2.08 -5.03
N HIS A 79 9.87 1.05 -4.19
CA HIS A 79 8.74 0.59 -3.41
C HIS A 79 9.06 0.70 -1.92
N ALA A 80 8.51 1.71 -1.26
CA ALA A 80 8.71 1.95 0.16
C ALA A 80 7.52 1.43 0.97
N SER A 81 7.80 0.50 1.89
CA SER A 81 6.82 -0.04 2.84
C SER A 81 7.50 -0.29 4.19
N SER A 82 7.04 0.40 5.23
CA SER A 82 7.66 0.41 6.58
C SER A 82 7.86 -0.96 7.24
N GLY A 83 7.16 -2.01 6.79
CA GLY A 83 7.33 -3.35 7.36
C GLY A 83 7.03 -4.49 6.38
N PHE A 84 7.95 -5.45 6.32
CA PHE A 84 7.77 -6.75 5.64
C PHE A 84 7.17 -7.77 6.62
N ALA A 85 6.13 -7.36 7.35
CA ALA A 85 5.44 -8.20 8.31
C ALA A 85 4.23 -8.92 7.70
N THR A 86 3.78 -8.49 6.51
CA THR A 86 2.60 -9.05 5.84
C THR A 86 2.79 -9.06 4.32
N TYR A 87 2.01 -9.88 3.64
CA TYR A 87 1.92 -9.91 2.17
C TYR A 87 1.08 -8.75 1.59
N GLY A 88 0.49 -7.90 2.44
CA GLY A 88 -0.51 -6.91 2.03
C GLY A 88 0.02 -5.62 1.42
N LYS A 89 1.33 -5.52 1.25
CA LYS A 89 2.00 -4.30 0.76
C LYS A 89 2.33 -4.32 -0.72
N GLY A 90 2.03 -5.43 -1.41
CA GLY A 90 2.16 -5.49 -2.87
C GLY A 90 3.52 -5.91 -3.40
N HIS A 91 4.45 -6.38 -2.55
CA HIS A 91 5.76 -6.91 -2.97
C HIS A 91 5.64 -7.98 -4.07
N ILE A 92 4.76 -8.98 -3.86
CA ILE A 92 4.59 -10.11 -4.80
C ILE A 92 3.96 -9.65 -6.13
N PRO A 93 2.82 -8.93 -6.17
CA PRO A 93 2.30 -8.37 -7.41
C PRO A 93 3.32 -7.53 -8.18
N LEU A 94 4.12 -6.70 -7.49
CA LEU A 94 5.14 -5.88 -8.13
C LEU A 94 6.24 -6.74 -8.77
N MET A 95 6.75 -7.74 -8.04
CA MET A 95 7.73 -8.69 -8.59
C MET A 95 7.19 -9.41 -9.83
N LYS A 96 5.94 -9.89 -9.79
CA LYS A 96 5.29 -10.52 -10.96
C LYS A 96 5.16 -9.56 -12.14
N ALA A 97 4.79 -8.31 -11.90
CA ALA A 97 4.70 -7.29 -12.94
C ALA A 97 6.08 -7.01 -13.57
N VAL A 98 7.14 -6.98 -12.75
CA VAL A 98 8.51 -6.80 -13.22
C VAL A 98 8.97 -7.97 -14.07
N THR A 99 8.68 -9.21 -13.69
CA THR A 99 8.95 -10.40 -14.51
C THR A 99 8.33 -10.25 -15.90
N VAL A 100 7.02 -9.98 -15.98
CA VAL A 100 6.29 -9.80 -17.25
C VAL A 100 6.88 -8.68 -18.12
N LEU A 101 7.31 -7.58 -17.51
CA LEU A 101 7.87 -6.46 -18.27
C LEU A 101 9.31 -6.74 -18.73
N ARG A 102 10.12 -7.44 -17.94
CA ARG A 102 11.47 -7.86 -18.35
C ARG A 102 11.44 -8.87 -19.49
N GLU A 103 10.48 -9.79 -19.47
CA GLU A 103 10.21 -10.71 -20.60
C GLU A 103 9.84 -9.96 -21.90
N ARG A 104 9.26 -8.77 -21.79
CA ARG A 104 8.95 -7.88 -22.92
C ARG A 104 10.13 -7.00 -23.36
N GLY A 105 11.32 -7.20 -22.80
CA GLY A 105 12.54 -6.49 -23.18
C GLY A 105 12.76 -5.15 -22.48
N TYR A 106 12.03 -4.84 -21.40
CA TYR A 106 12.30 -3.64 -20.61
C TYR A 106 13.39 -3.91 -19.56
N ASP A 107 14.40 -3.04 -19.49
CA ASP A 107 15.35 -3.07 -18.38
C ASP A 107 14.76 -2.37 -17.14
N LEU A 108 14.37 -3.19 -16.17
CA LEU A 108 13.70 -2.77 -14.94
C LEU A 108 14.41 -3.29 -13.71
N GLN A 109 14.55 -2.43 -12.71
CA GLN A 109 14.97 -2.76 -11.37
C GLN A 109 13.91 -2.36 -10.35
N VAL A 110 13.84 -3.08 -9.24
CA VAL A 110 13.00 -2.75 -8.09
C VAL A 110 13.86 -2.56 -6.86
N ILE A 111 13.64 -1.46 -6.15
CA ILE A 111 14.23 -1.18 -4.85
C ILE A 111 13.12 -1.26 -3.81
N PHE A 112 13.16 -2.28 -2.98
CA PHE A 112 12.30 -2.42 -1.81
C PHE A 112 12.95 -1.76 -0.60
N ILE A 113 12.30 -0.72 -0.08
CA ILE A 113 12.70 0.02 1.11
C ILE A 113 11.77 -0.38 2.26
N GLY A 114 12.37 -0.82 3.37
CA GLY A 114 11.69 -1.45 4.50
C GLY A 114 12.37 -2.76 4.90
N ASP A 115 11.94 -3.30 6.04
CA ASP A 115 12.43 -4.60 6.52
C ASP A 115 11.36 -5.30 7.36
N GLY A 116 11.57 -6.58 7.67
CA GLY A 116 10.67 -7.35 8.52
C GLY A 116 10.87 -8.86 8.37
N PRO A 117 10.14 -9.64 9.18
CA PRO A 117 10.35 -11.09 9.29
C PRO A 117 10.10 -11.86 7.99
N LEU A 118 9.28 -11.34 7.06
CA LEU A 118 9.01 -11.99 5.78
C LEU A 118 10.04 -11.63 4.70
N ARG A 119 11.10 -10.86 5.01
CA ARG A 119 12.14 -10.52 4.05
C ARG A 119 12.77 -11.74 3.35
N PRO A 120 13.18 -12.81 4.07
CA PRO A 120 13.72 -14.00 3.40
C PRO A 120 12.73 -14.61 2.40
N ILE A 121 11.45 -14.67 2.76
CA ILE A 121 10.40 -15.20 1.88
C ILE A 121 10.27 -14.36 0.60
N PHE A 122 10.36 -13.03 0.69
CA PHE A 122 10.34 -12.18 -0.51
C PHE A 122 11.60 -12.33 -1.37
N GLN A 123 12.76 -12.60 -0.76
CA GLN A 123 13.99 -12.91 -1.48
C GLN A 123 13.88 -14.25 -2.23
N ASP A 124 13.35 -15.28 -1.58
CA ASP A 124 13.11 -16.59 -2.19
C ASP A 124 12.13 -16.48 -3.38
N ILE A 125 11.10 -15.65 -3.25
CA ILE A 125 10.16 -15.38 -4.36
C ILE A 125 10.89 -14.69 -5.51
N ALA A 126 11.73 -13.69 -5.26
CA ALA A 126 12.51 -13.03 -6.30
C ALA A 126 13.44 -14.02 -7.03
N GLN A 127 14.01 -14.98 -6.30
CA GLN A 127 14.80 -16.07 -6.89
C GLN A 127 13.95 -17.03 -7.71
N SER A 128 12.78 -17.45 -7.22
CA SER A 128 11.87 -18.33 -7.94
C SER A 128 11.30 -17.73 -9.24
N LEU A 129 11.25 -16.40 -9.31
CA LEU A 129 10.82 -15.63 -10.47
C LEU A 129 11.98 -15.28 -11.41
N ASP A 130 13.20 -15.72 -11.12
CA ASP A 130 14.43 -15.41 -11.84
C ASP A 130 14.69 -13.89 -12.04
N ILE A 131 14.33 -13.09 -11.04
CA ILE A 131 14.54 -11.63 -11.04
C ILE A 131 15.40 -11.16 -9.86
N SER A 132 16.07 -12.07 -9.15
CA SER A 132 16.88 -11.74 -7.97
C SER A 132 17.95 -10.68 -8.24
N LYS A 133 18.53 -10.66 -9.45
CA LYS A 133 19.50 -9.65 -9.88
C LYS A 133 18.90 -8.26 -10.18
N ALA A 134 17.58 -8.18 -10.29
CA ALA A 134 16.84 -6.96 -10.57
C ALA A 134 16.05 -6.43 -9.35
N VAL A 135 16.15 -7.10 -8.20
CA VAL A 135 15.41 -6.76 -6.98
C VAL A 135 16.38 -6.52 -5.83
N TYR A 136 16.31 -5.33 -5.23
CA TYR A 136 17.18 -4.91 -4.13
C TYR A 136 16.37 -4.66 -2.88
N PHE A 137 16.82 -5.20 -1.74
CA PHE A 137 16.19 -4.99 -0.44
C PHE A 137 17.11 -4.12 0.43
N MET A 138 16.73 -2.86 0.62
CA MET A 138 17.60 -1.84 1.24
C MET A 138 17.54 -1.80 2.76
N GLY A 139 16.61 -2.53 3.38
CA GLY A 139 16.38 -2.44 4.82
C GLY A 139 15.63 -1.17 5.22
N LYS A 140 15.72 -0.80 6.50
CA LYS A 140 15.06 0.39 7.05
C LYS A 140 15.88 1.65 6.74
N LEU A 141 15.18 2.75 6.44
CA LEU A 141 15.73 4.10 6.43
C LEU A 141 15.67 4.69 7.84
#